data_AF-A0A7X2NN29-F1
#
_entry.id   AF-A0A7X2NN29-F1
#
_cell.length_a   1.000
_cell.length_b   1.000
_cell.length_c   1.000
_cell.angle_alpha   90.00
_cell.angle_beta   90.00
_cell.angle_gamma   90.00
#
_symmetry.space_group_name_H-M   'P 1'
#
loop_
_entity.id
_entity.type
_entity.pdbx_description
1 polymer ?
#
loop_
_entity_poly.entity_id
_entity_poly.type
_entity_poly.pdbx_seq_one_letter_code
_entity_poly.pdbx_strand_id
1 'polypeptide(L)'
;MTKFEQELRKLFDHDKLFSDVRFVGNACYGRLTDQIRVKASFQTGIVANQYDRLKITLLNRNEGPIDSLVLRLKDIWGIKPVANNPNFREGVCPHLWDCDGKVEWYAYRPTSEDYQKLTEAAGNYLDVFREPVQETQMGQKMC
;
A
#
# COMPACT_ATOMS: atom_id res chain seq x y z
N MET A 1 -13.66 1.69 -13.47
CA MET A 1 -12.66 1.61 -12.37
C MET A 1 -11.57 0.65 -12.80
N THR A 2 -10.30 1.05 -12.76
CA THR A 2 -9.20 0.13 -13.12
C THR A 2 -9.04 -0.97 -12.07
N LYS A 3 -8.38 -2.08 -12.42
CA LYS A 3 -8.10 -3.14 -11.44
C LYS A 3 -7.28 -2.57 -10.27
N PHE A 4 -6.28 -1.76 -10.55
CA PHE A 4 -5.46 -1.10 -9.52
C PHE A 4 -6.28 -0.26 -8.55
N GLU A 5 -7.22 0.55 -9.03
CA GLU A 5 -8.09 1.33 -8.15
C GLU A 5 -8.94 0.43 -7.25
N GLN A 6 -9.51 -0.66 -7.78
CA GLN A 6 -10.26 -1.64 -6.96
C GLN A 6 -9.39 -2.23 -5.85
N GLU A 7 -8.15 -2.60 -6.16
CA GLU A 7 -7.22 -3.17 -5.19
C GLU A 7 -6.74 -2.13 -4.16
N LEU A 8 -6.51 -0.89 -4.57
CA LEU A 8 -6.15 0.21 -3.67
C LEU A 8 -7.30 0.59 -2.72
N ARG A 9 -8.55 0.51 -3.17
CA ARG A 9 -9.72 0.74 -2.31
C ARG A 9 -9.83 -0.29 -1.18
N LYS A 10 -9.48 -1.54 -1.44
CA LYS A 10 -9.43 -2.56 -0.38
C LYS A 10 -8.42 -2.23 0.72
N LEU A 11 -7.34 -1.51 0.39
CA LEU A 11 -6.30 -1.10 1.34
C LEU A 11 -6.63 0.19 2.09
N PHE A 12 -7.24 1.17 1.43
CA PHE A 12 -7.29 2.55 1.94
C PHE A 12 -8.69 3.14 2.10
N ASP A 13 -9.74 2.48 1.63
CA ASP A 13 -11.12 3.02 1.69
C ASP A 13 -11.79 2.74 3.05
N HIS A 14 -11.26 1.77 3.82
CA HIS A 14 -11.86 1.29 5.09
C HIS A 14 -10.96 1.51 6.31
N ASP A 15 -9.65 1.66 6.11
CA ASP A 15 -8.66 1.81 7.17
C ASP A 15 -8.13 3.25 7.20
N LYS A 16 -8.26 3.91 8.37
CA LYS A 16 -7.93 5.33 8.57
C LYS A 16 -6.42 5.59 8.64
N LEU A 17 -5.62 4.96 7.78
CA LEU A 17 -4.18 5.22 7.68
C LEU A 17 -3.91 6.68 7.36
N PHE A 18 -4.78 7.34 6.62
CA PHE A 18 -4.73 8.77 6.34
C PHE A 18 -6.13 9.27 5.97
N SER A 19 -6.30 10.58 5.96
CA SER A 19 -7.58 11.24 5.69
C SER A 19 -7.69 11.71 4.24
N ASP A 20 -8.87 12.20 3.84
CA ASP A 20 -9.10 12.85 2.54
C ASP A 20 -8.70 11.98 1.33
N VAL A 21 -9.00 10.68 1.41
CA VAL A 21 -8.61 9.69 0.40
C VAL A 21 -9.24 10.00 -0.96
N ARG A 22 -8.42 9.96 -2.01
CA ARG A 22 -8.82 10.16 -3.40
C ARG A 22 -8.14 9.12 -4.28
N PHE A 23 -8.89 8.56 -5.23
CA PHE A 23 -8.36 7.65 -6.24
C PHE A 23 -8.33 8.35 -7.59
N VAL A 24 -7.16 8.35 -8.24
CA VAL A 24 -6.94 9.02 -9.54
C VAL A 24 -6.18 8.06 -10.45
N GLY A 25 -6.90 7.44 -11.39
CA GLY A 25 -6.34 6.40 -12.25
C GLY A 25 -5.86 5.21 -11.43
N ASN A 26 -4.56 4.90 -11.50
CA ASN A 26 -3.94 3.75 -10.83
C ASN A 26 -3.27 4.11 -9.49
N ALA A 27 -3.56 5.29 -8.95
CA ALA A 27 -2.97 5.78 -7.72
C ALA A 27 -4.03 6.21 -6.70
N CYS A 28 -3.71 5.99 -5.44
CA CYS A 28 -4.42 6.50 -4.26
C CYS A 28 -3.63 7.68 -3.70
N TYR A 29 -4.32 8.73 -3.28
CA TYR A 29 -3.77 9.89 -2.59
C TYR A 29 -4.53 10.14 -1.30
N GLY A 30 -3.87 10.75 -0.32
CA GLY A 30 -4.53 11.22 0.89
C GLY A 30 -3.64 12.10 1.75
N ARG A 31 -4.18 12.56 2.88
CA ARG A 31 -3.52 13.46 3.83
C ARG A 31 -3.07 12.72 5.09
N LEU A 32 -1.75 12.66 5.29
CA LEU A 32 -1.14 12.09 6.49
C LEU A 32 -1.09 13.12 7.63
N THR A 33 -0.56 14.31 7.35
CA THR A 33 -0.52 15.47 8.25
C THR A 33 -0.90 16.73 7.46
N ASP A 34 -0.93 17.91 8.09
CA ASP A 34 -1.30 19.14 7.37
C ASP A 34 -0.37 19.45 6.19
N GLN A 35 0.92 19.14 6.31
CA GLN A 35 1.93 19.39 5.27
C GLN A 35 2.22 18.16 4.39
N ILE A 36 1.95 16.94 4.89
CA ILE A 36 2.32 15.70 4.21
C ILE A 36 1.10 15.06 3.53
N ARG A 37 1.26 14.70 2.27
CA ARG A 37 0.35 13.87 1.49
C ARG A 37 0.98 12.51 1.20
N VAL A 38 0.14 11.50 1.08
CA VAL A 38 0.53 10.14 0.69
C VAL A 38 0.12 9.94 -0.76
N LYS A 39 0.96 9.26 -1.53
CA LYS A 39 0.63 8.66 -2.82
C LYS A 39 0.96 7.16 -2.75
N ALA A 40 0.00 6.30 -3.06
CA ALA A 40 0.20 4.86 -3.15
C ALA A 40 -0.18 4.35 -4.54
N SER A 41 0.65 3.49 -5.12
CA SER A 41 0.37 2.85 -6.42
C SER A 41 1.06 1.51 -6.55
N PHE A 42 0.41 0.55 -7.19
CA PHE A 42 1.07 -0.68 -7.60
C PHE A 42 2.10 -0.39 -8.71
N GLN A 43 3.26 -1.03 -8.63
CA GLN A 43 4.35 -0.86 -9.60
C GLN A 43 4.92 -2.21 -10.03
N THR A 44 5.63 -2.19 -11.15
CA THR A 44 6.34 -3.35 -11.68
C THR A 44 7.76 -3.44 -11.13
N GLY A 45 8.33 -4.64 -11.25
CA GLY A 45 9.73 -4.91 -10.97
C GLY A 45 10.56 -5.07 -12.23
N ILE A 46 11.34 -6.15 -12.25
CA ILE A 46 12.14 -6.57 -13.40
C ILE A 46 11.23 -6.98 -14.57
N VAL A 47 10.06 -7.55 -14.28
CA VAL A 47 9.09 -7.97 -15.29
C VAL A 47 8.07 -6.84 -15.51
N ALA A 48 8.12 -6.22 -16.69
CA ALA A 48 7.46 -4.95 -16.97
C ALA A 48 5.91 -4.98 -16.95
N ASN A 49 5.30 -6.15 -17.02
CA ASN A 49 3.84 -6.32 -16.96
C ASN A 49 3.36 -7.02 -15.68
N GLN A 50 4.26 -7.28 -14.72
CA GLN A 50 3.92 -7.89 -13.44
C GLN A 50 4.10 -6.89 -12.31
N TYR A 51 2.99 -6.51 -11.69
CA TYR A 51 2.92 -5.54 -10.61
C TYR A 51 2.98 -6.28 -9.27
N ASP A 52 4.18 -6.40 -8.73
CA ASP A 52 4.55 -7.24 -7.58
C ASP A 52 4.83 -6.43 -6.31
N ARG A 53 4.56 -5.12 -6.32
CA ARG A 53 4.87 -4.22 -5.21
C ARG A 53 3.89 -3.05 -5.11
N LEU A 54 3.69 -2.59 -3.89
CA LEU A 54 3.04 -1.32 -3.58
C LEU A 54 4.13 -0.28 -3.29
N LYS A 55 4.19 0.79 -4.08
CA LYS A 55 5.03 1.95 -3.76
C LYS A 55 4.19 2.99 -3.03
N ILE A 56 4.71 3.46 -1.91
CA ILE A 56 4.17 4.56 -1.12
C ILE A 56 5.17 5.71 -1.18
N THR A 57 4.71 6.92 -1.49
CA THR A 57 5.51 8.13 -1.56
C THR A 57 4.89 9.19 -0.69
N LEU A 58 5.70 9.82 0.16
CA LEU A 58 5.32 10.99 0.95
C LEU A 58 5.66 12.25 0.17
N LEU A 59 4.71 13.19 0.14
CA LEU A 59 4.79 14.42 -0.62
C LEU A 59 4.58 15.60 0.33
N ASN A 60 5.52 16.53 0.37
CA ASN A 60 5.30 17.86 0.92
C ASN A 60 4.66 18.72 -0.18
N ARG A 61 3.61 19.47 0.17
CA ARG A 61 2.93 20.36 -0.79
C ARG A 61 3.84 21.43 -1.42
N ASN A 62 4.89 21.85 -0.70
CA ASN A 62 5.80 22.92 -1.09
C ASN A 62 7.11 22.40 -1.67
N GLU A 63 7.55 21.21 -1.25
CA GLU A 63 8.90 20.70 -1.55
C GLU A 63 8.88 19.45 -2.45
N GLY A 64 7.71 18.86 -2.70
CA GLY A 64 7.59 17.64 -3.50
C GLY A 64 7.88 16.37 -2.70
N PRO A 65 8.41 15.30 -3.33
CA PRO A 65 8.66 14.03 -2.65
C PRO A 65 9.65 14.15 -1.49
N ILE A 66 9.25 13.65 -0.32
CA ILE A 66 10.05 13.61 0.90
C ILE A 66 10.79 12.28 0.99
N ASP A 67 10.03 11.19 0.92
CA ASP A 67 10.53 9.82 1.03
C ASP A 67 9.65 8.85 0.23
N SER A 68 10.14 7.64 -0.02
CA SER A 68 9.34 6.57 -0.60
C SER A 68 9.76 5.18 -0.14
N LEU A 69 8.76 4.35 0.16
CA LEU A 69 8.94 2.94 0.45
C LEU A 69 8.32 2.06 -0.64
N VAL A 70 8.98 0.94 -0.92
CA VAL A 70 8.48 -0.13 -1.78
C VAL A 70 8.22 -1.36 -0.92
N LEU A 71 6.95 -1.74 -0.81
CA LEU A 71 6.51 -2.98 -0.16
C LEU A 71 6.33 -4.05 -1.24
N ARG A 72 7.28 -4.97 -1.38
CA ARG A 72 7.13 -6.11 -2.30
C ARG A 72 6.15 -7.10 -1.71
N LEU A 73 5.18 -7.54 -2.51
CA LEU A 73 4.11 -8.43 -2.06
C LEU A 73 4.67 -9.76 -1.54
N LYS A 74 5.73 -10.30 -2.16
CA LYS A 74 6.39 -11.51 -1.70
C LYS A 74 7.06 -11.37 -0.32
N ASP A 75 7.49 -10.17 0.06
CA ASP A 75 8.13 -9.95 1.35
C ASP A 75 7.09 -9.85 2.47
N ILE A 76 5.87 -9.36 2.14
CA ILE A 76 4.76 -9.22 3.09
C ILE A 76 3.90 -10.49 3.20
N TRP A 77 3.62 -11.15 2.06
CA TRP A 77 2.71 -12.29 1.98
C TRP A 77 3.41 -13.63 1.83
N GLY A 78 4.71 -13.63 1.54
CA GLY A 78 5.46 -14.82 1.16
C GLY A 78 5.15 -15.31 -0.25
N ILE A 79 5.73 -16.45 -0.60
CA ILE A 79 5.38 -17.21 -1.80
C ILE A 79 4.06 -17.95 -1.52
N LYS A 80 3.09 -17.85 -2.43
CA LYS A 80 1.74 -18.37 -2.20
C LYS A 80 1.52 -19.70 -2.93
N PRO A 81 0.98 -20.73 -2.26
CA PRO A 81 0.67 -21.99 -2.92
C PRO A 81 -0.49 -21.83 -3.91
N VAL A 82 -0.45 -22.60 -4.99
CA VAL A 82 -1.53 -22.64 -5.99
C VAL A 82 -2.08 -24.06 -6.03
N ALA A 83 -3.26 -24.25 -5.46
CA ALA A 83 -3.87 -25.57 -5.33
C ALA A 83 -4.08 -26.22 -6.71
N ASN A 84 -3.77 -27.52 -6.80
CA ASN A 84 -4.01 -28.36 -7.97
C ASN A 84 -3.36 -27.86 -9.27
N ASN A 85 -2.26 -27.09 -9.20
CA ASN A 85 -1.56 -26.62 -10.39
C ASN A 85 -0.10 -27.13 -10.43
N PRO A 86 0.23 -28.09 -11.32
CA PRO A 86 1.56 -28.69 -11.39
C PRO A 86 2.66 -27.73 -11.86
N ASN A 87 2.31 -26.57 -12.42
CA ASN A 87 3.27 -25.55 -12.87
C ASN A 87 3.79 -24.68 -11.72
N PHE A 88 3.11 -24.66 -10.57
CA PHE A 88 3.46 -23.85 -9.40
C PHE A 88 3.81 -24.72 -8.20
N ARG A 89 4.74 -25.68 -8.39
CA ARG A 89 5.15 -26.63 -7.33
C ARG A 89 5.70 -25.93 -6.10
N GLU A 90 6.44 -24.84 -6.29
CA GLU A 90 7.01 -24.01 -5.23
C GLU A 90 6.09 -22.83 -4.85
N GLY A 91 4.91 -22.74 -5.45
CA GLY A 91 4.02 -21.60 -5.36
C GLY A 91 4.36 -20.48 -6.35
N VAL A 92 3.78 -19.30 -6.11
CA VAL A 92 3.91 -18.11 -6.96
C VAL A 92 4.20 -16.88 -6.12
N CYS A 93 5.08 -16.00 -6.61
CA CYS A 93 5.22 -14.65 -6.06
C CYS A 93 3.95 -13.84 -6.40
N PRO A 94 3.21 -13.30 -5.43
CA PRO A 94 1.96 -12.60 -5.72
C PRO A 94 2.19 -11.35 -6.58
N HIS A 95 1.38 -11.19 -7.62
CA HIS A 95 1.37 -10.00 -8.46
C HIS A 95 0.07 -9.88 -9.26
N LEU A 96 -0.25 -8.64 -9.64
CA LEU A 96 -1.19 -8.39 -10.73
C LEU A 96 -0.43 -8.53 -12.05
N TRP A 97 -1.02 -9.20 -13.04
CA TRP A 97 -0.45 -9.35 -14.37
C TRP A 97 -1.29 -8.61 -15.39
N ASP A 98 -0.64 -7.75 -16.17
CA ASP A 98 -1.22 -7.15 -17.38
C ASP A 98 -1.00 -8.07 -18.58
N CYS A 99 -2.09 -8.66 -19.06
CA CYS A 99 -2.13 -9.46 -20.27
C CYS A 99 -2.99 -8.74 -21.31
N ASP A 100 -2.33 -8.10 -22.28
CA ASP A 100 -2.95 -7.34 -23.37
C ASP A 100 -3.95 -6.27 -22.90
N GLY A 101 -3.59 -5.51 -21.86
CA GLY A 101 -4.41 -4.46 -21.28
C GLY A 101 -5.40 -4.94 -20.21
N LYS A 102 -5.50 -6.27 -20.00
CA LYS A 102 -6.33 -6.86 -18.96
C LYS A 102 -5.47 -7.17 -17.73
N VAL A 103 -5.62 -6.34 -16.71
CA VAL A 103 -4.94 -6.50 -15.42
C VAL A 103 -5.77 -7.35 -14.48
N GLU A 104 -5.23 -8.47 -14.01
CA GLU A 104 -5.86 -9.36 -13.03
C GLU A 104 -4.84 -10.00 -12.07
N TRP A 105 -5.31 -10.55 -10.95
CA TRP A 105 -4.46 -11.36 -10.07
C TRP A 105 -4.09 -12.67 -10.75
N TYR A 106 -2.79 -12.97 -10.88
CA TYR A 106 -2.32 -14.17 -11.56
C TYR A 106 -2.04 -15.32 -10.60
N ALA A 107 -2.63 -16.49 -10.89
CA ALA A 107 -2.51 -17.76 -10.18
C ALA A 107 -2.97 -17.79 -8.70
N TYR A 108 -2.82 -16.68 -7.97
CA TYR A 108 -3.22 -16.51 -6.58
C TYR A 108 -4.06 -15.25 -6.42
N ARG A 109 -5.21 -15.35 -5.73
CA ARG A 109 -6.06 -14.22 -5.38
C ARG A 109 -5.87 -13.87 -3.90
N PRO A 110 -5.47 -12.63 -3.55
CA PRO A 110 -5.29 -12.25 -2.16
C PRO A 110 -6.59 -12.34 -1.36
N THR A 111 -6.44 -12.75 -0.11
CA THR A 111 -7.50 -12.86 0.89
C THR A 111 -7.55 -11.58 1.74
N SER A 112 -8.59 -11.44 2.56
CA SER A 112 -8.68 -10.33 3.51
C SER A 112 -7.48 -10.25 4.46
N GLU A 113 -6.90 -11.38 4.88
CA GLU A 113 -5.71 -11.41 5.74
C GLU A 113 -4.47 -10.84 5.02
N ASP A 114 -4.33 -11.08 3.71
CA ASP A 114 -3.23 -10.53 2.93
C ASP A 114 -3.36 -8.99 2.84
N TYR A 115 -4.57 -8.46 2.60
CA TYR A 115 -4.78 -7.01 2.63
C TYR A 115 -4.48 -6.42 4.01
N GLN A 116 -4.92 -7.08 5.09
CA GLN A 116 -4.63 -6.62 6.45
C GLN A 116 -3.13 -6.50 6.70
N LYS A 117 -2.33 -7.52 6.36
CA LYS A 117 -0.86 -7.48 6.51
C LYS A 117 -0.22 -6.36 5.69
N LEU A 118 -0.72 -6.11 4.48
CA LEU A 118 -0.20 -5.05 3.63
C LEU A 118 -0.58 -3.65 4.16
N THR A 119 -1.80 -3.49 4.65
CA THR A 119 -2.26 -2.26 5.32
C THR A 119 -1.46 -2.00 6.59
N GLU A 120 -1.22 -3.02 7.43
CA GLU A 120 -0.40 -2.90 8.64
C GLU A 120 1.04 -2.47 8.32
N ALA A 121 1.67 -3.10 7.32
CA ALA A 121 3.01 -2.72 6.88
C ALA A 121 3.06 -1.27 6.34
N ALA A 122 2.05 -0.86 5.57
CA ALA A 122 1.91 0.51 5.10
C ALA A 122 1.72 1.50 6.26
N GLY A 123 0.87 1.17 7.23
CA GLY A 123 0.62 1.97 8.43
C GLY A 123 1.89 2.19 9.25
N ASN A 124 2.62 1.11 9.54
CA ASN A 124 3.89 1.18 10.28
C ASN A 124 4.90 2.12 9.62
N TYR A 125 4.99 2.11 8.28
CA TYR A 125 5.84 3.06 7.56
C TYR A 125 5.35 4.50 7.70
N LEU A 126 4.04 4.74 7.52
CA LEU A 126 3.47 6.07 7.62
C LEU A 126 3.58 6.66 9.03
N ASP A 127 3.50 5.84 10.06
CA ASP A 127 3.57 6.24 11.47
C ASP A 127 4.94 6.82 11.85
N VAL A 128 6.03 6.42 11.16
CA VAL A 128 7.37 7.02 11.32
C VAL A 128 7.35 8.53 11.02
N PHE A 129 6.42 9.00 10.19
CA PHE A 129 6.31 10.39 9.75
C PHE A 129 5.13 11.13 10.39
N ARG A 130 4.41 10.50 11.32
CA ARG A 130 3.41 11.20 12.13
C ARG A 130 4.11 11.97 13.25
N GLU A 131 3.69 13.21 13.46
CA GLU A 131 4.13 13.96 14.63
C GLU A 131 3.65 13.26 15.91
N PRO A 132 4.47 13.18 16.97
CA PRO A 132 4.00 12.75 18.26
C PRO A 132 2.87 13.67 18.70
N VAL A 133 1.75 13.11 19.13
CA VAL A 133 0.74 13.92 19.83
C VAL A 133 1.45 14.42 21.09
N GLN A 134 1.72 15.73 21.16
CA GLN A 134 2.16 16.34 22.41
C GLN A 134 1.03 16.11 23.41
N GLU A 135 1.21 15.13 24.31
CA GLU A 135 0.41 15.06 25.52
C GLU A 135 0.70 16.35 26.26
N THR A 136 -0.25 17.28 26.23
CA THR A 136 -0.24 18.46 27.06
C THR A 136 -0.21 17.94 28.50
N GLN A 137 0.98 17.87 29.10
CA GLN A 137 1.12 17.78 30.55
C GLN A 137 0.46 19.04 31.08
N MET A 138 -0.82 18.93 31.44
CA MET A 138 -1.52 19.98 32.18
C MET A 138 -0.67 20.24 33.41
N GLY A 139 -0.05 21.41 33.41
CA GLY A 139 0.87 21.84 34.44
C GLY A 139 0.26 21.60 35.81
N GLN A 140 1.09 21.00 36.67
CA GLN A 140 0.88 21.00 38.11
C GLN A 140 0.46 22.41 38.54
N LYS A 141 -0.80 22.57 38.96
CA LYS A 141 -1.15 23.67 39.84
C LYS A 141 -0.45 23.42 41.17
N MET A 142 0.74 24.00 41.31
CA MET A 142 1.40 24.15 42.60
C MET A 142 0.79 25.37 43.29
N CYS A 143 0.08 25.06 44.39
CA CYS A 143 -0.30 25.86 45.56
C CYS A 143 -0.68 27.33 45.36
#